data_AF-A0A935JY18-F1
#
_entry.id   AF-A0A935JY18-F1
#
_cell.length_a   1.000
_cell.length_b   1.000
_cell.length_c   1.000
_cell.angle_alpha   90.00
_cell.angle_beta   90.00
_cell.angle_gamma   90.00
#
_symmetry.space_group_name_H-M   'P 1'
#
loop_
_entity.id
_entity.type
_entity.pdbx_description
1 polymer ?
#
loop_
_entity_poly.entity_id
_entity_poly.type
_entity_poly.pdbx_seq_one_letter_code
_entity_poly.pdbx_strand_id
1 'polypeptide(L)' 'MAGGWGCPHEVNDRCLKINNLPCDPGMKGCELYGRFRFADESKNTRYWEKKGRVTPTEAVSAPAAKDAQSD' A
#
# COMPACT_ATOMS: atom_id res chain seq x y z
N MET A 1 23.67 8.50 2.61
CA MET A 1 23.05 7.16 2.53
C MET A 1 21.56 7.31 2.84
N ALA A 2 20.66 7.03 1.91
CA ALA A 2 19.23 6.78 2.19
C ALA A 2 18.53 6.25 0.92
N GLY A 3 19.08 5.20 0.32
CA GLY A 3 18.34 4.44 -0.68
C GLY A 3 17.33 3.55 0.01
N GLY A 4 16.03 3.79 -0.20
CA GLY A 4 15.05 2.71 -0.21
C GLY A 4 13.88 2.72 0.80
N TRP A 5 13.74 3.71 1.69
CA TRP A 5 12.57 3.74 2.61
C TRP A 5 11.98 5.14 2.87
N GLY A 6 12.26 6.12 2.01
CA GLY A 6 11.54 7.40 1.99
C GLY A 6 10.25 7.25 1.18
N CYS A 7 9.12 7.71 1.71
CA CYS A 7 7.87 7.77 0.95
C CYS A 7 8.05 8.78 -0.21
N PRO A 8 7.71 8.44 -1.47
CA PRO A 8 7.93 9.35 -2.62
C PRO A 8 7.13 10.65 -2.54
N HIS A 9 6.14 10.71 -1.64
CA HIS A 9 5.30 11.88 -1.40
C HIS A 9 5.67 12.60 -0.09
N GLU A 10 6.73 12.17 0.60
CA GLU A 10 7.24 12.83 1.80
C GLU A 10 8.16 13.99 1.42
N VAL A 11 7.88 15.16 1.99
CA VAL A 11 8.72 16.35 1.90
C VAL A 11 8.72 17.03 3.26
N ASN A 12 9.90 17.16 3.88
CA ASN A 12 10.08 17.74 5.22
C ASN A 12 9.19 17.08 6.29
N ASP A 13 9.17 15.75 6.33
CA ASP A 13 8.34 14.93 7.24
C ASP A 13 6.82 15.07 7.03
N ARG A 14 6.40 15.67 5.90
CA ARG A 14 4.98 15.89 5.57
C ARG A 14 4.58 15.15 4.31
N CYS A 15 3.39 14.58 4.34
CA CYS A 15 2.81 13.83 3.24
C CYS A 15 2.06 14.79 2.30
N LEU A 16 2.61 15.03 1.11
CA LEU A 16 1.95 15.84 0.08
C LEU A 16 0.71 15.15 -0.51
N LYS A 17 0.60 13.83 -0.34
CA LYS A 17 -0.56 13.06 -0.80
C LYS A 17 -1.80 13.30 0.05
N ILE A 18 -1.63 13.63 1.33
CA ILE A 18 -2.72 13.88 2.26
C ILE A 18 -2.43 15.13 3.08
N ASN A 19 -3.01 16.26 2.64
CA ASN A 19 -3.19 17.50 3.41
C ASN A 19 -1.98 17.94 4.26
N ASN A 20 -0.74 17.68 3.81
CA ASN A 20 0.48 17.98 4.55
C ASN A 20 0.49 17.43 6.00
N LEU A 21 -0.08 16.25 6.21
CA LEU A 21 -0.02 15.55 7.50
C LEU A 21 1.37 14.92 7.74
N PRO A 22 1.74 14.59 9.00
CA PRO A 22 2.96 13.84 9.29
C PRO A 22 3.07 12.56 8.46
N CYS A 23 4.21 12.37 7.80
CA CYS A 23 4.41 11.25 6.87
C CYS A 23 5.02 10.03 7.55
N ASP A 24 4.19 9.27 8.27
CA ASP A 24 4.63 8.07 8.97
C ASP A 24 4.33 6.76 8.20
N PRO A 25 5.24 5.77 8.23
CA PRO A 25 4.97 4.43 7.73
C PRO A 25 3.74 3.82 8.40
N GLY A 26 2.81 3.33 7.58
CA GLY A 26 1.56 2.72 8.05
C GLY A 26 0.46 3.71 8.41
N MET A 27 0.68 5.02 8.25
CA MET A 27 -0.38 6.02 8.37
C MET A 27 -1.05 6.30 7.03
N LYS A 28 -2.25 6.89 7.09
CA LYS A 28 -3.02 7.27 5.91
C LYS A 28 -2.16 8.18 5.02
N GLY A 29 -1.94 7.76 3.77
CA GLY A 29 -1.10 8.49 2.80
C GLY A 29 0.22 7.78 2.49
N CYS A 30 0.68 6.90 3.37
CA CYS A 30 1.81 6.02 3.09
C CYS A 30 1.40 4.94 2.08
N GLU A 31 2.27 4.63 1.13
CA GLU A 31 2.03 3.60 0.12
C GLU A 31 1.89 2.19 0.71
N LEU A 32 2.51 1.98 1.88
CA LEU A 32 2.43 0.73 2.62
C LEU A 32 1.10 0.57 3.37
N TYR A 33 0.37 1.66 3.60
CA TYR A 33 -0.87 1.65 4.38
C TYR A 33 -1.90 0.70 3.77
N GLY A 34 -2.29 -0.35 4.51
CA GLY A 34 -3.25 -1.35 4.04
C GLY A 34 -2.73 -2.35 3.02
N ARG A 35 -1.46 -2.28 2.62
CA ARG A 35 -0.78 -3.32 1.82
C ARG A 35 -0.05 -4.30 2.72
N PHE A 36 0.57 -3.79 3.78
CA PHE A 36 1.35 -4.58 4.73
C PHE A 36 0.75 -4.47 6.13
N ARG A 37 1.02 -5.50 6.94
CA ARG A 37 0.73 -5.51 8.37
C ARG A 37 1.93 -4.93 9.12
N PHE A 38 1.66 -3.95 9.96
CA PHE A 38 2.63 -3.38 10.89
C PHE A 38 2.57 -4.11 12.24
N ALA A 39 3.67 -4.05 13.00
CA ALA A 39 3.71 -4.57 14.37
C ALA A 39 2.70 -3.84 15.27
N ASP A 40 2.53 -2.54 15.04
CA ASP A 40 1.51 -1.72 15.70
C ASP A 40 0.14 -1.96 15.06
N GLU A 41 -0.84 -2.38 15.86
CA GLU A 41 -2.18 -2.71 15.37
C GLU A 41 -3.01 -1.48 14.99
N SER A 42 -2.74 -0.31 15.56
CA SER A 42 -3.47 0.93 15.26
C SER A 42 -3.30 1.36 13.79
N LYS A 43 -2.20 0.93 13.15
CA LYS A 43 -1.88 1.20 11.75
C LYS A 43 -2.49 0.20 10.78
N ASN A 44 -3.09 -0.88 11.28
CA ASN A 44 -3.56 -2.02 10.48
C ASN A 44 -5.05 -1.96 10.10
N THR A 45 -5.79 -0.92 10.47
CA THR A 45 -7.24 -0.82 10.20
C THR A 45 -7.57 -1.08 8.72
N ARG A 46 -6.92 -0.35 7.80
CA ARG A 46 -7.14 -0.53 6.36
C ARG A 46 -6.71 -1.91 5.85
N TYR A 47 -5.66 -2.50 6.44
CA TYR A 47 -5.17 -3.82 6.03
C TYR A 47 -6.25 -4.89 6.30
N TRP A 48 -6.87 -4.85 7.47
CA TRP A 48 -7.96 -5.75 7.83
C TRP A 48 -9.23 -5.50 7.01
N GLU A 49 -9.60 -4.24 6.81
CA GLU A 49 -10.72 -3.87 5.94
C GLU A 49 -10.54 -4.39 4.51
N LYS A 50 -9.32 -4.35 3.97
CA LYS A 50 -9.03 -4.90 2.65
C LYS A 50 -9.16 -6.42 2.68
N LYS A 51 -8.51 -7.10 3.63
CA LYS A 51 -8.60 -8.56 3.83
C LYS A 51 -10.05 -9.06 3.92
N GLY A 52 -10.93 -8.35 4.64
CA GLY A 52 -12.34 -8.70 4.76
C GLY A 52 -13.15 -8.50 3.47
N ARG A 53 -12.72 -7.60 2.57
CA ARG A 53 -13.34 -7.42 1.26
C ARG A 53 -12.88 -8.47 0.23
N VAL A 54 -11.73 -9.15 0.43
CA VAL A 54 -11.17 -10.10 -0.56
C VAL A 54 -11.80 -11.50 -0.53
N THR A 55 -12.93 -11.69 0.16
CA THR A 55 -13.74 -12.91 0.08
C THR A 55 -15.04 -12.61 -0.68
N PRO A 56 -15.55 -13.46 -1.61
CA PRO A 56 -14.96 -14.46 -2.50
C PRO A 56 -15.04 -14.05 -3.99
N THR A 57 -15.27 -12.77 -4.31
CA THR A 57 -15.40 -12.29 -5.70
C THR A 57 -14.06 -11.97 -6.38
N GLU A 58 -12.94 -12.10 -5.67
CA GLU A 58 -11.58 -12.03 -6.25
C GLU A 58 -11.05 -13.44 -6.63
N ALA A 59 -11.95 -14.40 -6.89
CA ALA A 59 -11.64 -15.62 -7.65
C ALA A 59 -12.03 -15.49 -9.14
N VAL A 60 -12.66 -14.38 -9.56
CA VAL A 60 -13.09 -14.14 -10.93
C VAL A 60 -12.41 -12.91 -11.51
N SER A 61 -11.08 -12.79 -11.40
CA SER A 61 -10.26 -11.91 -12.26
C SER A 61 -8.74 -12.08 -12.01
N ALA A 62 -8.21 -13.27 -12.28
CA ALA A 62 -6.87 -13.47 -12.84
C ALA A 62 -6.79 -14.94 -13.28
N PRO A 63 -6.20 -15.30 -14.44
CA PRO A 63 -5.02 -14.66 -15.00
C PRO A 63 -5.03 -14.46 -16.54
N ALA A 64 -4.29 -13.47 -17.04
CA ALA A 64 -3.80 -13.49 -18.41
C ALA A 64 -2.48 -12.72 -18.50
N ALA A 65 -1.46 -13.25 -17.82
CA ALA A 65 -0.09 -13.06 -18.25
C ALA A 65 0.41 -14.42 -18.72
N LYS A 66 0.35 -14.66 -20.03
CA LYS A 66 1.21 -15.62 -20.72
C LYS A 66 1.14 -15.46 -22.24
N ASP A 67 2.33 -15.20 -22.79
CA ASP A 67 2.80 -15.57 -24.13
C ASP A 67 2.34 -14.71 -25.33
N ALA A 68 3.04 -13.60 -25.55
CA ALA A 68 3.19 -13.00 -26.88
C ALA A 68 4.66 -13.16 -27.32
N GLN A 69 5.05 -14.38 -27.66
CA GLN A 69 6.29 -14.64 -28.40
C GLN A 69 6.14 -15.94 -29.22
N SER A 70 5.68 -15.79 -30.47
CA SER A 70 5.96 -16.67 -31.60
C SER A 70 5.40 -16.02 -32.87
N ASP A 71 6.27 -15.40 -33.68
CA ASP A 71 6.47 -15.67 -35.13
C ASP A 71 7.68 -14.86 -35.61
#